data_AF-A0A0C6G2K8-F1
#
_entry.id   AF-A0A0C6G2K8-F1
#
_cell.length_a   1.000
_cell.length_b   1.000
_cell.length_c   1.000
_cell.angle_alpha   90.00
_cell.angle_beta   90.00
_cell.angle_gamma   90.00
#
_symmetry.space_group_name_H-M   'P 1'
#
loop_
_entity.id
_entity.type
_entity.pdbx_description
1 polymer ?
#
loop_
_entity_poly.entity_id
_entity_poly.type
_entity_poly.pdbx_seq_one_letter_code
_entity_poly.pdbx_strand_id
1 'polypeptide(L)'
;MSEDDDERPARPSWRLSPHCFYCSAQLVKAEGGADRRHNVRTRDHINPRARGGPDAAYNLVAACLLCNTLKETTQPMVYWRFALDHVAPYRHDLGRLRAHLLHVRGRRMARVVERFMVDRPASLDAAE
;
A
#
# COMPACT_ATOMS: atom_id res chain seq x y z
N MET A 1 -26.28 37.69 -6.73
CA MET A 1 -24.98 37.50 -6.07
C MET A 1 -25.25 36.80 -4.75
N SER A 2 -24.99 35.52 -4.71
CA SER A 2 -24.72 34.76 -3.48
C SER A 2 -23.82 33.62 -3.92
N GLU A 3 -22.56 33.99 -4.09
CA GLU A 3 -21.41 33.09 -4.24
C GLU A 3 -21.23 32.38 -2.90
N ASP A 4 -21.97 31.30 -2.69
CA ASP A 4 -21.64 30.32 -1.67
C ASP A 4 -21.02 29.11 -2.37
N ASP A 5 -19.83 29.37 -2.94
CA ASP A 5 -18.83 28.34 -3.20
C ASP A 5 -18.49 27.71 -1.83
N ASP A 6 -19.23 26.67 -1.46
CA ASP A 6 -18.96 25.81 -0.30
C ASP A 6 -17.64 25.08 -0.57
N GLU A 7 -16.55 25.80 -0.26
CA GLU A 7 -15.16 25.44 -0.21
C GLU A 7 -14.97 24.30 0.81
N ARG A 8 -15.54 23.14 0.47
CA ARG A 8 -15.35 21.90 1.21
C ARG A 8 -13.86 21.63 1.12
N PRO A 9 -13.09 21.68 2.23
CA PRO A 9 -11.67 21.43 2.16
C PRO A 9 -11.50 20.08 1.47
N ALA A 10 -10.79 20.08 0.34
CA ALA A 10 -10.61 18.91 -0.50
C ALA A 10 -10.10 17.80 0.40
N ARG A 11 -11.00 16.89 0.83
CA ARG A 11 -10.67 15.87 1.82
C ARG A 11 -9.47 15.13 1.23
N PRO A 12 -8.30 15.06 1.90
CA PRO A 12 -7.16 14.32 1.38
C PRO A 12 -7.61 12.88 1.27
N SER A 13 -8.05 12.51 0.06
CA SER A 13 -8.73 11.25 -0.14
C SER A 13 -7.65 10.25 -0.47
N TRP A 14 -7.67 9.10 0.21
CA TRP A 14 -6.84 7.95 -0.16
C TRP A 14 -6.93 7.61 -1.68
N ARG A 15 -7.99 8.06 -2.37
CA ARG A 15 -8.15 7.92 -3.82
C ARG A 15 -7.16 8.76 -4.63
N LEU A 16 -6.69 9.89 -4.12
CA LEU A 16 -5.84 10.84 -4.84
C LEU A 16 -4.35 10.69 -4.54
N SER A 17 -3.98 10.00 -3.45
CA SER A 17 -2.56 9.83 -3.13
C SER A 17 -1.84 9.02 -4.21
N PRO A 18 -0.77 9.56 -4.83
CA PRO A 18 0.01 8.83 -5.82
C PRO A 18 0.97 7.83 -5.19
N HIS A 19 1.19 7.87 -3.87
CA HIS A 19 2.14 7.01 -3.18
C HIS A 19 1.49 6.22 -2.05
N CYS A 20 2.04 5.03 -1.79
CA CYS A 20 1.68 4.20 -0.65
C CYS A 20 2.09 4.90 0.64
N PHE A 21 1.17 4.98 1.59
CA PHE A 21 1.39 5.57 2.91
C PHE A 21 2.51 4.88 3.72
N TYR A 22 2.72 3.57 3.52
CA TYR A 22 3.66 2.78 4.33
C TYR A 22 5.05 2.64 3.72
N CYS A 23 5.13 2.35 2.42
CA CYS A 23 6.40 2.07 1.75
C CYS A 23 6.78 3.10 0.69
N SER A 24 5.93 4.12 0.47
CA SER A 24 6.11 5.17 -0.54
C SER A 24 6.21 4.70 -1.99
N ALA A 25 5.89 3.44 -2.29
CA ALA A 25 5.78 2.96 -3.67
C ALA A 25 4.73 3.76 -4.44
N GLN A 26 5.03 4.10 -5.70
CA GLN A 26 4.07 4.75 -6.59
C GLN A 26 2.90 3.81 -6.86
N LEU A 27 1.68 4.31 -6.67
CA LEU A 27 0.46 3.53 -6.74
C LEU A 27 -0.16 3.56 -8.13
N VAL A 28 -0.53 2.38 -8.62
CA VAL A 28 -1.28 2.22 -9.87
C VAL A 28 -2.75 1.92 -9.61
N LYS A 29 -3.60 2.21 -10.60
CA LYS A 29 -5.01 1.84 -10.57
C LYS A 29 -5.12 0.32 -10.78
N ALA A 30 -6.03 -0.33 -10.05
CA ALA A 30 -6.32 -1.74 -10.28
C ALA A 30 -6.90 -1.96 -11.69
N GLU A 31 -6.45 -3.00 -12.38
CA GLU A 31 -6.98 -3.42 -13.70
C GLU A 31 -8.07 -4.50 -13.60
N GLY A 32 -8.38 -4.96 -12.38
CA GLY A 32 -9.43 -5.94 -12.12
C GLY A 32 -9.35 -6.51 -10.71
N GLY A 33 -10.29 -7.38 -10.35
CA GLY A 33 -10.36 -8.00 -9.01
C GLY A 33 -9.25 -9.02 -8.73
N ALA A 34 -8.55 -9.49 -9.75
CA ALA A 34 -7.45 -10.46 -9.65
C ALA A 34 -6.06 -9.83 -9.83
N ASP A 35 -5.96 -8.49 -9.78
CA ASP A 35 -4.68 -7.79 -9.95
C ASP A 35 -3.72 -8.13 -8.79
N ARG A 36 -2.56 -8.69 -9.12
CA ARG A 36 -1.54 -9.13 -8.16
C ARG A 36 -0.32 -8.22 -8.15
N ARG A 37 -0.31 -7.10 -8.87
CA ARG A 37 0.79 -6.14 -8.79
C ARG A 37 0.85 -5.57 -7.38
N HIS A 38 2.04 -5.58 -6.79
CA HIS A 38 2.24 -5.18 -5.40
C HIS A 38 1.83 -3.74 -5.10
N ASN A 39 1.95 -2.85 -6.09
CA ASN A 39 1.72 -1.40 -6.02
C ASN A 39 0.29 -0.96 -6.38
N VAL A 40 -0.65 -1.90 -6.57
CA VAL A 40 -2.06 -1.57 -6.78
C VAL A 40 -2.59 -0.75 -5.61
N ARG A 41 -3.25 0.38 -5.91
CA ARG A 41 -3.88 1.25 -4.92
C ARG A 41 -5.02 0.52 -4.23
N THR A 42 -4.94 0.45 -2.90
CA THR A 42 -6.02 -0.03 -2.04
C THR A 42 -6.35 1.01 -0.98
N ARG A 43 -7.55 0.88 -0.41
CA ARG A 43 -8.00 1.64 0.75
C ARG A 43 -7.64 0.85 2.00
N ASP A 44 -6.77 1.38 2.85
CA ASP A 44 -6.46 0.79 4.16
C ASP A 44 -6.95 1.69 5.31
N HIS A 45 -7.33 1.05 6.41
CA HIS A 45 -7.67 1.70 7.66
C HIS A 45 -6.43 1.80 8.55
N ILE A 46 -6.01 3.00 8.94
CA ILE A 46 -4.84 3.21 9.84
C ILE A 46 -5.04 2.36 11.09
N ASN A 47 -6.12 2.57 11.84
CA ASN A 47 -6.60 1.66 12.85
C ASN A 47 -7.56 0.63 12.20
N PRO A 48 -7.23 -0.68 12.19
CA PRO A 48 -8.08 -1.69 11.54
C PRO A 48 -9.50 -1.74 12.11
N ARG A 49 -10.50 -1.95 11.24
CA ARG A 49 -11.91 -2.10 11.66
C ARG A 49 -12.11 -3.25 12.66
N ALA A 50 -11.38 -4.36 12.47
CA ALA A 50 -11.41 -5.51 13.39
C ALA A 50 -10.91 -5.18 14.81
N ARG A 51 -10.28 -4.01 15.00
CA ARG A 51 -9.82 -3.48 16.29
C ARG A 51 -10.59 -2.22 16.71
N GLY A 52 -11.78 -2.00 16.16
CA GLY A 52 -12.65 -0.86 16.48
C GLY A 52 -12.31 0.43 15.75
N GLY A 53 -11.45 0.39 14.73
CA GLY A 53 -11.13 1.57 13.92
C GLY A 53 -12.33 2.05 13.09
N PRO A 54 -12.63 3.37 13.06
CA PRO A 54 -13.79 3.92 12.37
C PRO A 54 -13.61 3.96 10.84
N ASP A 55 -14.69 3.83 10.08
CA ASP A 55 -14.67 4.05 8.62
C ASP A 55 -14.82 5.54 8.28
N ALA A 56 -13.91 6.35 8.81
CA ALA A 56 -13.90 7.80 8.66
C ALA A 56 -12.69 8.27 7.84
N ALA A 57 -12.81 9.40 7.14
CA ALA A 57 -11.77 9.88 6.22
C ALA A 57 -10.39 10.01 6.88
N TYR A 58 -10.31 10.43 8.14
CA TYR A 58 -9.05 10.54 8.89
C TYR A 58 -8.38 9.19 9.22
N ASN A 59 -9.14 8.10 9.16
CA ASN A 59 -8.64 6.74 9.38
C ASN A 59 -8.33 6.01 8.07
N LEU A 60 -8.49 6.66 6.91
CA LEU A 60 -8.34 6.03 5.60
C LEU A 60 -7.13 6.55 4.86
N VAL A 61 -6.27 5.64 4.39
CA VAL A 61 -5.05 5.96 3.63
C VAL A 61 -4.95 5.16 2.36
N ALA A 62 -4.17 5.67 1.41
CA ALA A 62 -3.80 4.94 0.20
C ALA A 62 -2.64 4.00 0.54
N ALA A 63 -2.87 2.69 0.45
CA ALA A 63 -1.83 1.70 0.65
C ALA A 63 -1.69 0.86 -0.60
N CYS A 64 -0.46 0.43 -0.91
CA CYS A 64 -0.29 -0.58 -1.93
C CYS A 64 -0.87 -1.92 -1.45
N LEU A 65 -1.31 -2.76 -2.38
CA LEU A 65 -1.92 -4.06 -2.08
C LEU A 65 -1.01 -4.93 -1.21
N LEU A 66 0.30 -4.92 -1.47
CA LEU A 66 1.27 -5.65 -0.65
C LEU A 66 1.28 -5.16 0.80
N CYS A 67 1.42 -3.85 1.02
CA CYS A 67 1.51 -3.33 2.39
C CYS A 67 0.21 -3.49 3.16
N ASN A 68 -0.94 -3.29 2.50
CA ASN A 68 -2.23 -3.53 3.12
C ASN A 68 -2.38 -5.01 3.54
N THR A 69 -1.92 -5.93 2.70
CA THR A 69 -1.92 -7.37 3.01
C THR A 69 -0.92 -7.74 4.12
N LEU A 70 0.28 -7.15 4.14
CA LEU A 70 1.29 -7.42 5.17
C LEU A 70 0.89 -6.84 6.54
N LYS A 71 0.21 -5.70 6.56
CA LYS A 71 -0.25 -5.05 7.79
C LYS A 71 -1.28 -5.92 8.51
N GLU A 72 -2.23 -6.49 7.78
CA GLU A 72 -3.38 -7.22 8.32
C GLU A 72 -4.05 -6.41 9.46
N THR A 73 -4.10 -6.98 10.67
CA THR A 73 -4.67 -6.34 11.85
C THR A 73 -3.60 -5.64 12.70
N THR A 74 -2.33 -5.61 12.31
CA THR A 74 -1.22 -5.02 13.09
C THR A 74 -1.51 -3.55 13.44
N GLN A 75 -1.09 -3.12 14.63
CA GLN A 75 -1.26 -1.72 15.04
C GLN A 75 -0.50 -0.79 14.09
N PRO A 76 -1.09 0.35 13.69
CA PRO A 76 -0.53 1.22 12.66
C PRO A 76 0.90 1.65 12.92
N MET A 77 1.23 2.08 14.15
CA MET A 77 2.58 2.55 14.49
C MET A 77 3.63 1.45 14.39
N VAL A 78 3.28 0.23 14.80
CA VAL A 78 4.17 -0.94 14.71
C VAL A 78 4.44 -1.29 13.26
N TYR A 79 3.38 -1.36 12.45
CA TYR A 79 3.53 -1.68 11.03
C TYR A 79 4.24 -0.57 10.26
N TRP A 80 4.01 0.70 10.61
CA TRP A 80 4.71 1.80 9.98
C TRP A 80 6.22 1.69 10.13
N ARG A 81 6.71 1.51 11.37
CA ARG A 81 8.14 1.33 11.64
C ARG A 81 8.69 0.14 10.86
N PHE A 82 8.00 -1.00 10.92
CA PHE A 82 8.37 -2.18 10.15
C PHE A 82 8.46 -1.91 8.64
N ALA A 83 7.47 -1.21 8.07
CA ALA A 83 7.43 -0.92 6.65
C ALA A 83 8.57 0.00 6.23
N LEU A 84 8.90 1.02 7.02
CA LEU A 84 10.04 1.90 6.76
C LEU A 84 11.37 1.12 6.76
N ASP A 85 11.57 0.26 7.75
CA ASP A 85 12.86 -0.41 7.94
C ASP A 85 13.03 -1.63 7.02
N HIS A 86 11.94 -2.27 6.60
CA HIS A 86 12.00 -3.59 5.97
C HIS A 86 11.25 -3.73 4.65
N VAL A 87 10.31 -2.84 4.32
CA VAL A 87 9.56 -2.91 3.05
C VAL A 87 9.98 -1.81 2.10
N ALA A 88 10.01 -0.56 2.57
CA ALA A 88 10.33 0.61 1.77
C ALA A 88 11.67 0.47 1.01
N PRO A 89 12.78 0.00 1.61
CA PRO A 89 14.06 -0.10 0.90
C PRO A 89 14.03 -1.06 -0.29
N TYR A 90 13.15 -2.07 -0.25
CA TYR A 90 13.07 -3.15 -1.25
C TYR A 90 11.79 -3.11 -2.08
N ARG A 91 11.01 -2.02 -1.99
CA ARG A 91 9.69 -1.91 -2.62
C ARG A 91 9.67 -2.16 -4.14
N HIS A 92 10.80 -1.98 -4.82
CA HIS A 92 10.96 -2.19 -6.26
C HIS A 92 11.51 -3.57 -6.64
N ASP A 93 11.91 -4.39 -5.65
CA ASP A 93 12.48 -5.72 -5.86
C ASP A 93 11.92 -6.69 -4.82
N LEU A 94 10.83 -7.37 -5.19
CA LEU A 94 10.15 -8.32 -4.31
C LEU A 94 11.01 -9.55 -3.99
N GLY A 95 11.98 -9.90 -4.86
CA GLY A 95 12.94 -10.97 -4.60
C GLY A 95 13.86 -10.61 -3.44
N ARG A 96 14.44 -9.41 -3.47
CA ARG A 96 15.24 -8.87 -2.36
C ARG A 96 14.42 -8.67 -1.10
N LEU A 97 13.20 -8.14 -1.22
CA LEU A 97 12.30 -7.99 -0.08
C LEU A 97 12.05 -9.34 0.61
N ARG A 98 11.71 -10.37 -0.17
CA ARG A 98 11.47 -11.72 0.35
C ARG A 98 12.71 -12.27 1.06
N ALA A 99 13.88 -12.17 0.43
CA ALA A 99 15.14 -12.63 1.02
C ALA A 99 15.45 -11.90 2.34
N HIS A 100 15.28 -10.57 2.36
CA HIS A 100 15.42 -9.75 3.56
C HIS A 100 14.47 -10.19 4.67
N LEU A 101 13.19 -10.38 4.36
CA LEU A 101 12.19 -10.84 5.33
C LEU A 101 12.49 -12.24 5.89
N LEU A 102 13.06 -13.14 5.09
CA LEU A 102 13.53 -14.45 5.58
C LEU A 102 14.70 -14.29 6.55
N HIS A 103 15.62 -13.35 6.28
CA HIS A 103 16.77 -13.06 7.12
C HIS A 103 16.36 -12.49 8.49
N VAL A 104 15.45 -11.51 8.53
CA VAL A 104 14.95 -10.92 9.78
C VAL A 104 13.88 -11.77 10.48
N ARG A 105 13.85 -13.09 10.21
CA ARG A 105 12.92 -14.10 10.76
C ARG A 105 11.42 -13.85 10.48
N GLY A 106 11.07 -13.00 9.52
CA GLY A 106 9.71 -12.73 9.04
C GLY A 106 9.15 -13.78 8.07
N ARG A 107 9.28 -15.08 8.35
CA ARG A 107 8.90 -16.18 7.42
C ARG A 107 7.46 -16.11 6.91
N ARG A 108 6.51 -15.72 7.77
CA ARG A 108 5.10 -15.56 7.40
C ARG A 108 4.92 -14.45 6.37
N MET A 109 5.60 -13.32 6.57
CA MET A 109 5.53 -12.16 5.69
C MET A 109 6.25 -12.42 4.35
N ALA A 110 7.37 -13.16 4.38
CA ALA A 110 8.05 -13.60 3.15
C ALA A 110 7.12 -14.43 2.23
N ARG A 111 6.29 -15.33 2.80
CA ARG A 111 5.28 -16.07 2.03
C ARG A 111 4.16 -15.20 1.47
N VAL A 112 3.84 -14.08 2.12
CA VAL A 112 2.88 -13.12 1.60
C VAL A 112 3.44 -12.43 0.36
N VAL A 113 4.72 -12.05 0.37
CA VAL A 113 5.40 -11.40 -0.76
C VAL A 113 5.35 -12.27 -2.03
N GLU A 114 5.48 -13.59 -1.91
CA GLU A 114 5.40 -14.56 -3.03
C GLU A 114 4.08 -14.48 -3.82
N ARG A 115 3.03 -13.88 -3.25
CA ARG A 115 1.72 -13.73 -3.89
C ARG A 115 1.68 -12.55 -4.86
N PHE A 116 2.68 -11.68 -4.87
CA PHE A 116 2.65 -10.43 -5.61
C PHE A 116 3.65 -10.37 -6.75
N MET A 117 3.37 -9.49 -7.71
CA MET A 117 4.21 -9.22 -8.88
C MET A 117 4.76 -7.80 -8.80
N VAL A 118 5.98 -7.59 -9.29
CA VAL A 118 6.44 -6.23 -9.61
C VAL A 118 5.70 -5.77 -10.85
N ASP A 119 5.24 -4.53 -10.84
CA ASP A 119 4.65 -3.89 -12.00
C ASP A 119 5.75 -3.71 -13.05
N ARG A 120 5.68 -4.46 -14.17
CA ARG A 120 6.57 -4.22 -15.31
C ARG A 120 6.04 -2.97 -16.02
N PRO A 121 6.85 -1.90 -16.18
CA PRO A 121 6.43 -0.80 -17.01
C PRO A 121 6.23 -1.33 -18.44
N ALA A 122 5.11 -0.92 -19.08
CA ALA A 122 4.76 -1.31 -20.45
C ALA A 122 5.89 -1.03 -21.47
N SER A 123 6.85 -0.16 -21.14
CA SER A 123 8.02 0.13 -21.97
C SER A 123 8.98 -1.05 -22.15
N LEU A 124 8.91 -2.10 -21.34
CA LEU A 124 9.74 -3.30 -21.49
C LEU A 124 9.12 -4.35 -22.42
N ASP A 125 7.86 -4.18 -22.80
CA ASP A 125 7.13 -5.11 -23.69
C ASP A 125 7.09 -4.59 -25.14
N ALA A 126 7.62 -3.39 -25.39
CA ALA A 126 7.73 -2.76 -26.72
C ALA A 126 9.08 -3.04 -27.41
N ALA A 127 9.84 -4.01 -26.92
CA ALA A 127 11.14 -4.41 -27.45
C ALA A 127 11.15 -5.91 -27.80
N GLU A 128 10.32 -6.30 -28.77
CA GLU A 128 10.44 -7.53 -29.55
C GLU A 128 10.13 -7.26 -31.02
#